data_AF-Q31AQ1-F1
#
_entry.id   AF-Q31AQ1-F1
#
_cell.length_a   1.000
_cell.length_b   1.000
_cell.length_c   1.000
_cell.angle_alpha   90.00
_cell.angle_beta   90.00
_cell.angle_gamma   90.00
#
_symmetry.space_group_name_H-M   'P 1'
#
loop_
_entity.id
_entity.type
_entity.pdbx_description
1 polymer ?
#
loop_
_entity_poly.entity_id
_entity_poly.type
_entity_poly.pdbx_seq_one_letter_code
_entity_poly.pdbx_strand_id
1 'polypeptide(L)'
;MKFELKTENENYSKSFSLFSVIVIFLTLIIILCDVAFKVRIISRHYDINYNCRLLSVEKSTNTFKKLSRLSNLKSKQRIWEFCREVVK
;
A
#
# COMPACT_ATOMS: atom_id res chain seq x y z
N MET A 1 -54.77 22.78 20.82
CA MET A 1 -54.41 21.82 19.77
C MET A 1 -53.04 21.24 20.10
N LYS A 2 -52.93 19.93 20.28
CA LYS A 2 -51.67 19.27 20.67
C LYS A 2 -50.94 18.89 19.38
N PHE A 3 -49.94 19.67 18.99
CA PHE A 3 -49.14 19.39 17.80
C PHE A 3 -48.23 18.20 18.10
N GLU A 4 -48.47 17.08 17.42
CA GLU A 4 -47.64 15.89 17.46
C GLU A 4 -46.34 16.14 16.69
N LEU A 5 -45.37 16.73 17.37
CA LEU A 5 -44.02 17.01 16.87
C LEU A 5 -43.12 15.78 17.06
N LYS A 6 -43.58 14.60 16.60
CA LYS A 6 -42.91 13.31 16.89
C LYS A 6 -42.25 12.63 15.69
N THR A 7 -42.50 13.09 14.47
CA THR A 7 -42.08 12.41 13.23
C THR A 7 -40.81 12.95 12.58
N GLU A 8 -40.32 14.12 13.00
CA GLU A 8 -39.16 14.77 12.39
C GLU A 8 -37.83 14.26 12.96
N ASN A 9 -37.77 14.04 14.28
CA ASN A 9 -36.55 13.63 14.98
C ASN A 9 -36.08 12.22 14.60
N GLU A 10 -37.01 11.30 14.31
CA GLU A 10 -36.68 9.91 13.97
C GLU A 10 -36.00 9.79 12.60
N ASN A 11 -36.51 10.53 11.60
CA ASN A 11 -35.92 10.58 10.25
C ASN A 11 -34.57 11.32 10.24
N TYR A 12 -34.45 12.37 11.06
CA TYR A 12 -33.20 13.12 11.20
C TYR A 12 -32.12 12.26 11.88
N SER A 13 -32.48 11.58 12.98
CA SER A 13 -31.59 10.65 13.69
C SER A 13 -31.10 9.51 12.79
N LYS A 14 -32.00 8.93 11.98
CA LYS A 14 -31.65 7.87 11.03
C LYS A 14 -30.69 8.36 9.93
N SER A 15 -30.93 9.56 9.38
CA SER A 15 -30.05 10.17 8.38
C SER A 15 -28.68 10.52 8.96
N PHE A 16 -28.64 11.04 10.18
CA PHE A 16 -27.40 11.35 10.90
C PHE A 16 -26.57 10.11 11.23
N SER A 17 -27.23 9.02 11.61
CA SER A 17 -26.58 7.72 11.84
C SER A 17 -25.92 7.18 10.56
N LEU A 18 -26.64 7.20 9.43
CA LEU A 18 -26.08 6.79 8.14
C LEU A 18 -24.89 7.65 7.72
N PHE A 19 -24.99 8.97 7.89
CA PHE A 19 -23.87 9.88 7.61
C PHE A 19 -22.65 9.56 8.47
N SER A 20 -22.85 9.33 9.77
CA SER A 20 -21.76 8.98 10.70
C SER A 20 -21.08 7.66 10.32
N VAL A 21 -21.85 6.65 9.92
CA VAL A 21 -21.33 5.37 9.44
C VAL A 21 -20.46 5.58 8.18
N ILE A 22 -20.93 6.38 7.22
CA ILE A 22 -20.16 6.69 6.00
C ILE A 22 -18.83 7.39 6.35
N VAL A 23 -18.86 8.38 7.24
CA VAL A 23 -17.65 9.09 7.67
C VAL A 23 -16.65 8.14 8.35
N ILE A 24 -17.13 7.23 9.19
CA ILE A 24 -16.28 6.21 9.82
C ILE A 24 -15.66 5.29 8.76
N PHE A 25 -16.44 4.82 7.78
CA PHE A 25 -15.88 3.99 6.70
C PHE A 25 -14.84 4.74 5.87
N LEU A 26 -15.09 6.01 5.53
CA LEU A 26 -14.13 6.82 4.77
C LEU A 26 -12.82 7.03 5.54
N THR A 27 -12.91 7.34 6.83
CA THR A 27 -11.71 7.50 7.68
C THR A 27 -10.92 6.20 7.81
N LEU A 28 -11.60 5.07 7.99
CA LEU A 28 -10.95 3.74 7.99
C LEU A 28 -10.25 3.45 6.67
N ILE A 29 -10.87 3.73 5.53
CA ILE A 29 -10.26 3.54 4.20
C ILE A 29 -8.98 4.37 4.07
N ILE A 30 -9.01 5.64 4.48
CA ILE A 30 -7.84 6.53 4.41
C ILE A 30 -6.68 5.97 5.25
N ILE A 31 -6.95 5.53 6.49
CA ILE A 31 -5.94 4.94 7.37
C ILE A 31 -5.36 3.65 6.77
N LEU A 32 -6.22 2.77 6.25
CA LEU A 32 -5.79 1.52 5.62
C LEU A 32 -4.94 1.79 4.38
N CYS A 33 -5.28 2.80 3.57
CA CYS A 33 -4.48 3.19 2.41
C CYS A 33 -3.09 3.69 2.79
N ASP A 34 -2.95 4.50 3.84
CA ASP A 34 -1.64 4.98 4.31
C ASP A 34 -0.76 3.80 4.78
N VAL A 35 -1.32 2.90 5.58
CA VAL A 35 -0.62 1.70 6.04
C VAL A 35 -0.23 0.81 4.85
N ALA A 36 -1.15 0.56 3.92
CA ALA A 36 -0.89 -0.25 2.74
C ALA A 36 0.22 0.33 1.85
N PHE A 37 0.28 1.66 1.73
CA PHE A 37 1.33 2.33 0.96
C PHE A 37 2.71 2.15 1.60
N LYS A 38 2.81 2.31 2.93
CA LYS A 38 4.06 2.09 3.68
C LYS A 38 4.52 0.63 3.59
N VAL A 39 3.59 -0.31 3.77
CA VAL A 39 3.86 -1.76 3.64
C VAL A 39 4.34 -2.10 2.23
N ARG A 40 3.74 -1.51 1.18
CA ARG A 40 4.17 -1.71 -0.21
C ARG A 40 5.62 -1.28 -0.44
N ILE A 41 6.03 -0.13 0.11
CA ILE A 41 7.42 0.36 -0.02
C ILE A 41 8.39 -0.60 0.67
N ILE A 42 8.07 -1.03 1.89
CA ILE A 42 8.90 -1.97 2.67
C ILE A 42 8.99 -3.31 1.93
N SER A 43 7.86 -3.86 1.49
CA SER A 43 7.82 -5.11 0.73
C SER A 43 8.68 -5.04 -0.53
N ARG A 44 8.63 -3.93 -1.27
CA ARG A 44 9.47 -3.73 -2.47
C ARG A 44 10.96 -3.72 -2.13
N HIS A 45 11.37 -3.12 -1.01
CA HIS A 45 12.77 -3.14 -0.56
C HIS A 45 13.21 -4.55 -0.16
N TYR A 46 12.37 -5.29 0.56
CA TYR A 46 12.64 -6.69 0.91
C TYR A 46 12.79 -7.57 -0.33
N ASP A 47 11.90 -7.44 -1.31
CA ASP A 47 11.98 -8.17 -2.57
C ASP A 47 13.28 -7.84 -3.32
N ILE A 48 13.65 -6.57 -3.41
CA ILE A 48 14.91 -6.14 -4.03
C ILE A 48 16.10 -6.79 -3.32
N ASN A 49 16.17 -6.68 -2.00
CA ASN A 49 17.27 -7.26 -1.21
C ASN A 49 17.36 -8.78 -1.39
N TYR A 50 16.23 -9.48 -1.32
CA TYR A 50 16.17 -10.93 -1.54
C TYR A 50 16.67 -11.31 -2.94
N ASN A 51 16.19 -10.64 -3.99
CA ASN A 51 16.65 -10.90 -5.35
C ASN A 51 18.14 -10.53 -5.55
N CYS A 52 18.65 -9.49 -4.87
CA CYS A 52 20.07 -9.14 -4.91
C CYS A 52 20.95 -10.18 -4.22
N ARG A 53 20.52 -10.73 -3.07
CA ARG A 53 21.20 -11.87 -2.43
C ARG A 53 21.16 -13.11 -3.30
N LEU A 54 20.01 -13.41 -3.90
CA LEU A 54 19.86 -14.53 -4.84
C LEU A 54 20.81 -14.38 -6.03
N LEU A 55 20.94 -13.16 -6.57
CA LEU A 55 21.84 -12.85 -7.69
C LEU A 55 23.34 -13.06 -7.34
N SER A 56 23.70 -12.97 -6.06
CA SER A 56 25.06 -13.26 -5.58
C SER A 56 25.39 -14.75 -5.58
N VAL A 57 24.37 -15.61 -5.42
CA VAL A 57 24.55 -17.07 -5.38
C VAL A 57 24.31 -17.66 -6.77
N GLU A 58 23.21 -17.27 -7.41
CA GLU A 58 22.79 -17.76 -8.71
C GLU A 58 22.61 -16.59 -9.69
N LYS A 59 23.51 -16.52 -10.68
CA LYS A 59 23.51 -15.46 -11.70
C LYS A 59 22.46 -15.75 -12.79
N SER A 60 21.20 -15.76 -12.38
CA SER A 60 20.05 -16.05 -13.24
C SER A 60 19.63 -14.82 -14.06
N THR A 61 19.39 -15.03 -15.36
CA THR A 61 18.82 -14.02 -16.27
C THR A 61 17.42 -13.61 -15.87
N ASN A 62 16.66 -14.50 -15.22
CA ASN A 62 15.32 -14.23 -14.73
C ASN A 62 15.34 -13.27 -13.53
N THR A 63 16.32 -13.43 -12.62
CA THR A 63 16.54 -12.53 -11.48
C THR A 63 16.88 -11.12 -11.93
N PHE A 64 17.72 -10.97 -12.97
CA PHE A 64 17.97 -9.66 -13.60
C PHE A 64 16.71 -9.02 -14.18
N LYS A 65 15.82 -9.79 -14.83
CA LYS A 65 14.56 -9.27 -15.39
C LYS A 65 13.60 -8.81 -14.29
N LYS A 66 13.52 -9.54 -13.16
CA LYS A 66 12.74 -9.14 -11.98
C LYS A 66 13.30 -7.87 -11.33
N LEU A 67 14.61 -7.82 -11.08
CA LEU A 67 15.29 -6.65 -10.52
C LEU A 67 15.17 -5.42 -11.42
N SER A 68 15.27 -5.59 -12.73
CA SER A 68 15.08 -4.50 -13.70
C SER A 68 13.69 -3.85 -13.57
N ARG A 69 12.65 -4.66 -13.39
CA ARG A 69 11.28 -4.17 -13.15
C ARG A 69 11.12 -3.52 -11.77
N LEU A 70 11.75 -4.08 -10.75
CA LEU A 70 11.65 -3.56 -9.37
C LEU A 70 12.46 -2.28 -9.14
N SER A 71 13.59 -2.11 -9.82
CA SER A 71 14.51 -0.97 -9.66
C SER A 71 14.42 0.07 -10.80
N ASN A 72 13.66 -0.22 -11.86
CA ASN A 72 13.62 0.57 -13.11
C ASN A 72 14.99 0.69 -13.84
N LEU A 73 15.97 -0.14 -13.49
CA LEU A 73 17.28 -0.15 -14.12
C LEU A 73 17.26 -1.02 -15.39
N LYS A 74 17.71 -0.46 -16.53
CA LYS A 74 17.78 -1.17 -17.82
C LYS A 74 19.07 -1.98 -18.02
N SER A 75 20.16 -1.60 -17.36
CA SER A 75 21.48 -2.24 -17.54
C SER A 75 21.75 -3.29 -16.47
N LYS A 76 22.18 -4.49 -16.88
CA LYS A 76 22.64 -5.55 -15.97
C LYS A 76 23.79 -5.09 -15.08
N GLN A 77 24.68 -4.25 -15.60
CA GLN A 77 25.85 -3.77 -14.87
C GLN A 77 25.44 -2.81 -13.74
N ARG A 78 24.54 -1.87 -14.04
CA ARG A 78 23.95 -0.98 -13.02
C ARG A 78 23.15 -1.74 -11.97
N ILE A 79 22.40 -2.78 -12.35
CA ILE A 79 21.69 -3.65 -11.38
C ILE A 79 22.69 -4.34 -10.45
N TRP A 80 23.84 -4.75 -10.97
CA TRP A 80 24.84 -5.46 -10.20
C TRP A 80 25.57 -4.54 -9.21
N GLU A 81 25.91 -3.32 -9.63
CA GLU A 81 26.43 -2.26 -8.74
C GLU A 81 25.42 -1.91 -7.65
N PHE A 82 24.15 -1.71 -8.03
CA PHE A 82 23.06 -1.45 -7.09
C PHE A 82 22.89 -2.59 -6.07
N CYS A 83 22.88 -3.84 -6.51
CA CYS A 83 22.79 -4.98 -5.59
C CYS A 83 24.00 -5.10 -4.65
N ARG A 84 25.19 -4.72 -5.12
CA ARG A 84 26.39 -4.68 -4.28
C ARG A 84 26.27 -3.62 -3.17
N GLU A 85 25.62 -2.48 -3.45
CA GLU A 85 25.36 -1.45 -2.46
C GLU A 85 24.26 -1.84 -1.46
N VAL A 86 23.21 -2.53 -1.92
CA VAL A 86 22.09 -2.99 -1.08
C VAL A 86 22.47 -4.14 -0.15
N VAL A 87 23.38 -5.03 -0.57
CA VAL A 87 23.81 -6.21 0.21
C VAL A 87 25.00 -5.91 1.13
N LYS A 88 25.62 -4.72 0.99
CA LYS A 88 26.75 -4.28 1.81
C LYS A 88 26.37 -4.11 3.28
#